data_AF-A0A1F9Y2V4-F1
#
_entry.id   AF-A0A1F9Y2V4-F1
#
_cell.length_a   1.000
_cell.length_b   1.000
_cell.length_c   1.000
_cell.angle_alpha   90.00
_cell.angle_beta   90.00
_cell.angle_gamma   90.00
#
_symmetry.space_group_name_H-M   'P 1'
#
loop_
_entity.id
_entity.type
_entity.pdbx_description
1 polymer ?
#
loop_
_entity_poly.entity_id
_entity_poly.type
_entity_poly.pdbx_seq_one_letter_code
_entity_poly.pdbx_strand_id
1 'polypeptide(L)'
;MAFLKKFFPFLLFALVLSAIQVIATCTETEYYLTQLTMAAWYSLPVLGLCLVMGYAGQISLGHAAFFAVGGYAAGVVTTTSLIPVQTNSLVSLLGKAGLLVSRTNLYGLPLLHLTPWIGLLFAIGTSLLLSILIGVPALKLKGHYLAMATMGFGIIIYRILLGTSFFGAADGLSDIPAFRILPVLSVSSDFSARVTNYYLAFACVLILLILFSNLLHSRMGRALKAIHNNEEAASASGINTARDKLIVFVISALCATLGGFFLTHYTGSIGPSEASIMKSVRYVAIVAAGGMASLWGTLILGLILNFLSLRGVFGSYDDAVFGAILVMIMLFAPEGLFNIGKLKSLFRKTHGPA
;
A
#
# COMPACT_ATOMS: atom_id res chain seq x y z
N MET A 1 22.17 19.02 -17.12
CA MET A 1 20.81 18.97 -17.72
C MET A 1 20.09 17.62 -17.56
N ALA A 2 20.76 16.46 -17.71
CA ALA A 2 20.11 15.14 -17.60
C ALA A 2 19.57 14.80 -16.19
N PHE A 3 20.27 15.24 -15.13
CA PHE A 3 19.83 15.03 -13.75
C PHE A 3 18.49 15.71 -13.45
N LEU A 4 18.32 16.99 -13.83
CA LEU A 4 17.04 17.72 -13.64
C LEU A 4 15.87 17.05 -14.38
N LYS A 5 16.09 16.52 -15.59
CA LYS A 5 15.03 15.85 -16.37
C LYS A 5 14.51 14.57 -15.68
N LYS A 6 15.36 13.88 -14.90
CA LYS A 6 14.95 12.69 -14.12
C LYS A 6 14.03 13.05 -12.94
N PHE A 7 14.26 14.20 -12.29
CA PHE A 7 13.48 14.64 -11.13
C PHE A 7 12.23 15.47 -11.49
N PHE A 8 12.15 15.98 -12.71
CA PHE A 8 11.02 16.77 -13.19
C PHE A 8 9.63 16.17 -12.91
N PRO A 9 9.34 14.88 -13.19
CA PRO A 9 8.00 14.33 -12.91
C PRO A 9 7.68 14.27 -11.41
N PHE A 10 8.68 14.06 -10.56
CA PHE A 10 8.49 14.06 -9.11
C PHE A 10 8.21 15.47 -8.57
N LEU A 11 8.92 16.46 -9.09
CA LEU A 11 8.72 17.86 -8.70
C LEU A 11 7.35 18.37 -9.19
N LEU A 12 6.98 18.04 -10.43
CA LEU A 12 5.65 18.34 -10.97
C LEU A 12 4.55 17.71 -10.11
N PHE A 13 4.70 16.44 -9.74
CA PHE A 13 3.75 15.75 -8.87
C PHE A 13 3.62 16.44 -7.50
N ALA A 14 4.75 16.77 -6.86
CA ALA A 14 4.74 17.49 -5.59
C ALA A 14 4.07 18.87 -5.69
N LEU A 15 4.30 19.60 -6.80
CA LEU A 15 3.69 20.90 -7.06
C LEU A 15 2.18 20.78 -7.29
N VAL A 16 1.74 19.78 -8.05
CA VAL A 16 0.31 19.51 -8.25
C VAL A 16 -0.37 19.20 -6.91
N LEU A 17 0.26 18.42 -6.03
CA LEU A 17 -0.29 18.08 -4.72
C LEU A 17 -0.38 19.27 -3.77
N SER A 18 0.62 20.17 -3.78
CA SER A 18 0.55 21.40 -2.99
C SER A 18 -0.49 22.35 -3.54
N ALA A 19 -0.63 22.46 -4.87
CA ALA A 19 -1.69 23.24 -5.50
C ALA A 19 -3.10 22.73 -5.13
N ILE A 20 -3.31 21.41 -5.11
CA ILE A 20 -4.59 20.80 -4.68
C ILE A 20 -4.89 21.20 -3.23
N GLN A 21 -3.90 21.17 -2.34
CA GLN A 21 -4.10 21.55 -0.94
C GLN A 21 -4.43 23.04 -0.78
N VAL A 22 -3.73 23.92 -1.50
CA VAL A 22 -4.02 25.36 -1.49
C VAL A 22 -5.45 25.63 -2.01
N ILE A 23 -5.85 24.99 -3.10
CA ILE A 23 -7.21 25.11 -3.66
C ILE A 23 -8.25 24.61 -2.65
N ALA A 24 -8.01 23.48 -1.98
CA ALA A 24 -8.93 22.94 -0.99
C ALA A 24 -9.09 23.86 0.22
N THR A 25 -8.01 24.49 0.69
CA THR A 25 -8.05 25.47 1.77
C THR A 25 -8.75 26.76 1.32
N CYS A 26 -8.51 27.24 0.10
CA CYS A 26 -9.18 28.43 -0.44
C CYS A 26 -10.69 28.22 -0.70
N THR A 27 -11.11 27.00 -1.00
CA THR A 27 -12.53 26.67 -1.27
C THR A 27 -13.27 26.13 -0.05
N GLU A 28 -12.63 26.11 1.13
CA GLU A 28 -13.17 25.52 2.38
C GLU A 28 -13.57 24.03 2.24
N THR A 29 -12.98 23.31 1.30
CA THR A 29 -13.30 21.90 1.00
C THR A 29 -12.27 20.92 1.56
N GLU A 30 -11.71 21.21 2.73
CA GLU A 30 -10.64 20.41 3.35
C GLU A 30 -11.01 18.95 3.62
N TYR A 31 -12.31 18.62 3.66
CA TYR A 31 -12.76 17.23 3.76
C TYR A 31 -12.27 16.35 2.59
N TYR A 32 -12.05 16.90 1.40
CA TYR A 32 -11.46 16.15 0.28
C TYR A 32 -10.01 15.72 0.57
N LEU A 33 -9.29 16.44 1.43
CA LEU A 33 -7.94 16.05 1.84
C LEU A 33 -7.95 14.75 2.63
N THR A 34 -9.01 14.47 3.41
CA THR A 34 -9.15 13.19 4.12
C THR A 34 -9.22 12.02 3.14
N GLN A 35 -10.06 12.13 2.12
CA GLN A 35 -10.22 11.09 1.10
C GLN A 35 -8.95 10.91 0.26
N LEU A 36 -8.28 12.01 -0.10
CA LEU A 36 -6.99 11.95 -0.81
C LEU A 36 -5.90 11.32 0.05
N THR A 37 -5.87 11.61 1.36
CA THR A 37 -4.91 11.00 2.29
C THR A 37 -5.13 9.48 2.39
N MET A 38 -6.37 9.03 2.51
CA MET A 38 -6.69 7.59 2.49
C MET A 38 -6.35 6.95 1.14
N ALA A 39 -6.66 7.62 0.03
CA ALA A 39 -6.30 7.16 -1.31
C ALA A 39 -4.78 7.04 -1.49
N ALA A 40 -4.00 7.95 -0.91
CA ALA A 40 -2.55 7.88 -0.89
C ALA A 40 -2.06 6.64 -0.12
N TRP A 41 -2.62 6.34 1.07
CA TRP A 41 -2.26 5.11 1.79
C TRP A 41 -2.63 3.84 1.04
N TYR A 42 -3.78 3.80 0.36
CA TYR A 42 -4.17 2.69 -0.52
C TYR A 42 -3.32 2.61 -1.79
N SER A 43 -2.58 3.65 -2.17
CA SER A 43 -1.70 3.59 -3.33
C SER A 43 -0.40 2.81 -3.06
N LEU A 44 0.04 2.68 -1.79
CA LEU A 44 1.24 1.90 -1.42
C LEU A 44 1.14 0.41 -1.81
N PRO A 45 0.08 -0.35 -1.42
CA PRO A 45 -0.08 -1.74 -1.86
C PRO A 45 -0.20 -1.86 -3.38
N VAL A 46 -0.88 -0.90 -4.03
CA VAL A 46 -1.08 -0.90 -5.48
C VAL A 46 0.26 -0.69 -6.21
N LEU A 47 1.09 0.26 -5.77
CA LEU A 47 2.42 0.46 -6.32
C LEU A 47 3.31 -0.77 -6.10
N GLY A 48 3.25 -1.39 -4.92
CA GLY A 48 3.97 -2.63 -4.65
C GLY A 48 3.54 -3.73 -5.63
N LEU A 49 2.24 -3.89 -5.82
CA LEU A 49 1.67 -4.88 -6.72
C LEU A 49 2.05 -4.61 -8.19
N CYS A 50 2.21 -3.35 -8.59
CA CYS A 50 2.74 -2.98 -9.91
C CYS A 50 4.14 -3.54 -10.15
N LEU A 51 5.01 -3.63 -9.12
CA LEU A 51 6.31 -4.29 -9.28
C LEU A 51 6.16 -5.80 -9.57
N VAL A 52 5.31 -6.49 -8.81
CA VAL A 52 5.12 -7.93 -8.91
C VAL A 52 4.45 -8.30 -10.23
N MET A 53 3.34 -7.64 -10.56
CA MET A 53 2.55 -7.95 -11.74
C MET A 53 3.19 -7.40 -13.02
N GLY A 54 3.70 -6.18 -12.96
CA GLY A 54 4.29 -5.48 -14.11
C GLY A 54 5.66 -5.96 -14.52
N TYR A 55 6.54 -6.25 -13.56
CA TYR A 55 7.95 -6.52 -13.84
C TYR A 55 8.37 -7.94 -13.48
N ALA A 56 7.74 -8.59 -12.50
CA ALA A 56 7.99 -10.01 -12.24
C ALA A 56 7.06 -10.94 -13.03
N GLY A 57 6.00 -10.40 -13.65
CA GLY A 57 5.03 -11.16 -14.44
C GLY A 57 4.12 -12.05 -13.58
N GLN A 58 3.89 -11.68 -12.32
CA GLN A 58 3.17 -12.50 -11.35
C GLN A 58 1.89 -11.83 -10.89
N ILE A 59 0.76 -12.53 -11.04
CA ILE A 59 -0.51 -12.08 -10.50
C ILE A 59 -0.60 -12.54 -9.04
N SER A 60 -0.80 -11.61 -8.12
CA SER A 60 -0.97 -11.87 -6.69
C SER A 60 -2.25 -11.24 -6.17
N LEU A 61 -3.13 -12.06 -5.59
CA LEU A 61 -4.39 -11.65 -4.96
C LEU A 61 -4.30 -11.65 -3.42
N GLY A 62 -3.09 -11.72 -2.86
CA GLY A 62 -2.84 -11.75 -1.41
C GLY A 62 -2.55 -10.39 -0.76
N HIS A 63 -2.47 -9.30 -1.54
CA HIS A 63 -1.96 -8.01 -1.05
C HIS A 63 -2.81 -7.34 0.03
N ALA A 64 -4.14 -7.48 -0.02
CA ALA A 64 -5.01 -6.99 1.05
C ALA A 64 -4.73 -7.68 2.40
N ALA A 65 -4.27 -8.93 2.38
CA ALA A 65 -3.89 -9.65 3.59
C ALA A 65 -2.64 -9.05 4.24
N PHE A 66 -1.61 -8.71 3.45
CA PHE A 66 -0.41 -8.03 3.97
C PHE A 66 -0.72 -6.61 4.49
N PHE A 67 -1.67 -5.93 3.85
CA PHE A 67 -2.20 -4.66 4.32
C PHE A 67 -2.84 -4.82 5.71
N ALA A 68 -3.74 -5.78 5.86
CA ALA A 68 -4.38 -6.07 7.14
C ALA A 68 -3.37 -6.52 8.21
N VAL A 69 -2.41 -7.39 7.88
CA VAL A 69 -1.34 -7.80 8.79
C VAL A 69 -0.60 -6.58 9.36
N GLY A 70 -0.30 -5.58 8.52
CA GLY A 70 0.36 -4.36 8.98
C GLY A 70 -0.47 -3.53 9.94
N GLY A 71 -1.76 -3.35 9.63
CA GLY A 71 -2.67 -2.60 10.49
C GLY A 71 -3.00 -3.32 11.80
N TYR A 72 -3.26 -4.63 11.76
CA TYR A 72 -3.54 -5.43 12.95
C TYR A 72 -2.31 -5.61 13.83
N ALA A 73 -1.11 -5.74 13.27
CA ALA A 73 0.13 -5.73 14.03
C ALA A 73 0.31 -4.41 14.79
N ALA A 74 0.02 -3.27 14.14
CA ALA A 74 0.04 -1.97 14.78
C ALA A 74 -1.01 -1.86 15.90
N GLY A 75 -2.25 -2.26 15.59
CA GLY A 75 -3.38 -2.24 16.51
C GLY A 75 -3.08 -3.06 17.77
N VAL A 76 -2.76 -4.35 17.62
CA VAL A 76 -2.48 -5.25 18.74
C VAL A 76 -1.39 -4.71 19.66
N VAL A 77 -0.28 -4.21 19.10
CA VAL A 77 0.84 -3.69 19.90
C VAL A 77 0.47 -2.43 20.69
N THR A 78 -0.49 -1.66 20.18
CA THR A 78 -0.89 -0.36 20.76
C THR A 78 -2.16 -0.40 21.60
N THR A 79 -3.02 -1.41 21.43
CA THR A 79 -4.27 -1.57 22.19
C THR A 79 -4.19 -2.63 23.28
N THR A 80 -3.23 -3.57 23.21
CA THR A 80 -3.07 -4.59 24.25
C THR A 80 -2.52 -3.97 25.54
N SER A 81 -3.28 -4.08 26.63
CA SER A 81 -2.88 -3.58 27.94
C SER A 81 -1.76 -4.43 28.55
N LEU A 82 -0.61 -3.81 28.83
CA LEU A 82 0.51 -4.47 29.53
C LEU A 82 0.43 -4.34 31.06
N ILE A 83 -0.62 -3.71 31.59
CA ILE A 83 -0.85 -3.51 33.02
C ILE A 83 -0.91 -4.83 33.80
N PRO A 84 -1.59 -5.90 33.32
CA PRO A 84 -1.61 -7.19 34.04
C PRO A 84 -0.24 -7.86 34.17
N VAL A 85 0.72 -7.48 33.31
CA VAL A 85 2.04 -8.12 33.17
C VAL A 85 3.17 -7.15 33.58
N GLN A 86 2.83 -6.03 34.23
CA GLN A 86 3.77 -4.95 34.57
C GLN A 86 4.92 -5.42 35.48
N THR A 87 4.73 -6.49 36.25
CA THR A 87 5.71 -7.07 37.16
C THR A 87 6.82 -7.87 36.48
N ASN A 88 6.68 -8.19 35.18
CA ASN A 88 7.73 -8.91 34.44
C ASN A 88 8.98 -8.05 34.22
N SER A 89 10.15 -8.63 34.43
CA SER A 89 11.45 -7.96 34.25
C SER A 89 11.62 -7.33 32.87
N LEU A 90 11.05 -7.94 31.83
CA LEU A 90 11.07 -7.42 30.46
C LEU A 90 10.22 -6.14 30.31
N VAL A 91 9.05 -6.08 30.96
CA VAL A 91 8.18 -4.90 30.90
C VAL A 91 8.79 -3.75 31.69
N SER A 92 9.45 -4.02 32.81
CA SER A 92 10.17 -2.98 33.56
C SER A 92 11.40 -2.45 32.83
N LEU A 93 12.13 -3.31 32.09
CA LEU A 93 13.22 -2.89 31.19
C LEU A 93 12.71 -2.03 30.03
N LEU A 94 11.59 -2.43 29.41
CA LEU A 94 10.94 -1.63 28.36
C LEU A 94 10.45 -0.27 28.89
N GLY A 95 9.97 -0.22 30.13
CA GLY A 95 9.62 1.02 30.82
C GLY A 95 10.83 1.92 31.05
N LYS A 96 11.96 1.36 31.51
CA LYS A 96 13.23 2.10 31.67
C LYS A 96 13.79 2.59 30.33
N ALA A 97 13.53 1.88 29.24
CA ALA A 97 13.91 2.28 27.89
C ALA A 97 13.01 3.38 27.28
N GLY A 98 11.97 3.86 27.99
CA GLY A 98 11.05 4.88 27.49
C GLY A 98 10.10 4.39 26.39
N LEU A 99 9.95 3.07 26.26
CA LEU A 99 9.18 2.43 25.18
C LEU A 99 7.71 2.16 25.56
N LEU A 100 7.30 2.54 26.77
CA LEU A 100 5.93 2.41 27.25
C LEU A 100 5.26 3.77 27.35
N VAL A 101 4.05 3.87 26.80
CA VAL A 101 3.21 5.05 26.88
C VAL A 101 1.96 4.68 27.68
N SER A 102 1.67 5.47 28.72
CA SER A 102 0.43 5.35 29.48
C SER A 102 -0.63 6.26 28.85
N ARG A 103 -1.80 5.72 28.54
CA ARG A 103 -2.99 6.47 28.11
C ARG A 103 -4.24 5.95 28.79
N THR A 104 -5.31 6.72 28.78
CA THR A 104 -6.65 6.24 29.13
C THR A 104 -7.36 5.78 27.87
N ASN A 105 -8.01 4.62 27.91
CA ASN A 105 -8.82 4.14 26.79
C ASN A 105 -10.14 4.92 26.64
N LEU A 106 -10.89 4.60 25.58
CA LEU A 106 -12.23 5.13 25.34
C LEU A 106 -13.22 4.96 26.51
N TYR A 107 -12.96 4.00 27.41
CA TYR A 107 -13.77 3.67 28.58
C TYR A 107 -13.21 4.23 29.91
N GLY A 108 -12.17 5.06 29.86
CA GLY A 108 -11.56 5.70 31.03
C GLY A 108 -10.61 4.81 31.85
N LEU A 109 -10.29 3.59 31.41
CA LEU A 109 -9.32 2.72 32.06
C LEU A 109 -7.88 3.08 31.63
N PRO A 110 -6.91 3.06 32.55
CA PRO A 110 -5.51 3.21 32.19
C PRO A 110 -5.08 2.05 31.28
N LEU A 111 -4.29 2.36 30.27
CA LEU A 111 -3.68 1.45 29.30
C LEU A 111 -2.19 1.76 29.18
N LEU A 112 -1.37 0.80 29.56
CA LEU A 112 0.06 0.80 29.29
C LEU A 112 0.31 0.04 27.99
N HIS A 113 0.75 0.72 26.95
CA HIS A 113 0.99 0.13 25.63
C HIS A 113 2.39 0.48 25.11
N LEU A 114 2.86 -0.29 24.13
CA LEU A 114 4.16 -0.08 23.49
C LEU A 114 4.12 1.12 22.56
N THR A 115 5.27 1.76 22.37
CA THR A 115 5.41 2.82 21.37
C THR A 115 5.04 2.30 19.98
N PRO A 116 4.34 3.10 19.16
CA PRO A 116 3.99 2.69 17.79
C PRO A 116 5.19 2.32 16.90
N TRP A 117 6.40 2.81 17.23
CA TRP A 117 7.65 2.42 16.56
C TRP A 117 7.95 0.92 16.69
N ILE A 118 7.65 0.32 17.85
CA ILE A 118 7.75 -1.14 18.04
C ILE A 118 6.67 -1.84 17.21
N GLY A 119 5.48 -1.25 17.13
CA GLY A 119 4.41 -1.71 16.25
C GLY A 119 4.87 -1.77 14.78
N LEU A 120 5.60 -0.76 14.31
CA LEU A 120 6.14 -0.74 12.95
C LEU A 120 7.16 -1.87 12.71
N LEU A 121 8.10 -2.05 13.65
CA LEU A 121 9.09 -3.15 13.55
C LEU A 121 8.42 -4.52 13.59
N PHE A 122 7.40 -4.68 14.44
CA PHE A 122 6.63 -5.91 14.54
C PHE A 122 5.82 -6.18 13.27
N ALA A 123 5.18 -5.15 12.69
CA ALA A 123 4.46 -5.23 11.43
C ALA A 123 5.40 -5.64 10.26
N ILE A 124 6.57 -5.01 10.17
CA ILE A 124 7.58 -5.35 9.15
C ILE A 124 8.09 -6.79 9.36
N GLY A 125 8.40 -7.17 10.60
CA GLY A 125 8.91 -8.52 10.93
C GLY A 125 7.91 -9.63 10.63
N THR A 126 6.64 -9.44 11.02
CA THR A 126 5.57 -10.41 10.74
C THR A 126 5.28 -10.51 9.25
N SER A 127 5.21 -9.39 8.52
CA SER A 127 5.05 -9.40 7.07
C SER A 127 6.24 -10.06 6.35
N LEU A 128 7.48 -9.81 6.79
CA LEU A 128 8.66 -10.43 6.21
C LEU A 128 8.61 -11.95 6.37
N LEU A 129 8.27 -12.42 7.57
CA LEU A 129 8.12 -13.85 7.85
C LEU A 129 7.01 -14.48 6.99
N LEU A 130 5.81 -13.89 6.98
CA LEU A 130 4.68 -14.42 6.23
C LEU A 130 4.93 -14.40 4.71
N SER A 131 5.50 -13.31 4.18
CA SER A 131 5.80 -13.20 2.75
C SER A 131 6.85 -14.20 2.28
N ILE A 132 7.85 -14.53 3.10
CA ILE A 132 8.81 -15.60 2.79
C ILE A 132 8.14 -16.97 2.91
N LEU A 133 7.41 -17.21 4.01
CA LEU A 133 6.75 -18.48 4.28
C LEU A 133 5.76 -18.88 3.17
N ILE A 134 5.01 -17.91 2.65
CA ILE A 134 4.00 -18.12 1.60
C ILE A 134 4.61 -17.95 0.22
N GLY A 135 5.53 -17.00 0.04
CA GLY A 135 6.18 -16.74 -1.23
C GLY A 135 6.97 -17.95 -1.74
N VAL A 136 7.78 -18.59 -0.90
CA VAL A 136 8.59 -19.75 -1.32
C VAL A 136 7.77 -20.88 -1.94
N PRO A 137 6.67 -21.37 -1.33
CA PRO A 137 5.82 -22.39 -1.96
C PRO A 137 4.96 -21.82 -3.09
N ALA A 138 4.37 -20.61 -2.93
CA ALA A 138 3.45 -20.06 -3.92
C ALA A 138 4.14 -19.80 -5.27
N LEU A 139 5.38 -19.29 -5.25
CA LEU A 139 6.13 -18.95 -6.45
C LEU A 139 6.54 -20.17 -7.30
N LYS A 140 6.36 -21.41 -6.79
CA LYS A 140 6.50 -22.64 -7.58
C LYS A 140 5.33 -22.87 -8.54
N LEU A 141 4.21 -22.18 -8.33
CA LEU A 141 3.02 -22.24 -9.17
C LEU A 141 3.11 -21.22 -10.32
N LYS A 142 2.49 -21.55 -11.46
CA LYS A 142 2.47 -20.69 -12.65
C LYS A 142 1.05 -20.20 -12.97
N GLY A 143 0.94 -18.99 -13.50
CA GLY A 143 -0.30 -18.41 -14.03
C GLY A 143 -1.42 -18.33 -12.99
N HIS A 144 -2.61 -18.83 -13.33
CA HIS A 144 -3.80 -18.75 -12.47
C HIS A 144 -3.65 -19.50 -11.15
N TYR A 145 -2.82 -20.55 -11.08
CA TYR A 145 -2.58 -21.28 -9.83
C TYR A 145 -1.88 -20.41 -8.78
N LEU A 146 -0.96 -19.52 -9.19
CA LEU A 146 -0.33 -18.56 -8.27
C LEU A 146 -1.35 -17.56 -7.71
N ALA A 147 -2.23 -17.05 -8.58
CA ALA A 147 -3.30 -16.13 -8.17
C ALA A 147 -4.26 -16.80 -7.18
N MET A 148 -4.67 -18.06 -7.45
CA MET A 148 -5.53 -18.83 -6.55
C MET A 148 -4.86 -19.13 -5.20
N ALA A 149 -3.57 -19.49 -5.19
CA ALA A 149 -2.85 -19.74 -3.94
C ALA A 149 -2.72 -18.48 -3.07
N THR A 150 -2.41 -17.33 -3.67
CA THR A 150 -2.33 -16.05 -2.94
C THR A 150 -3.70 -15.55 -2.47
N MET A 151 -4.77 -15.80 -3.24
CA MET A 151 -6.15 -15.57 -2.79
C MET A 151 -6.49 -16.45 -1.58
N GLY A 152 -6.11 -17.73 -1.59
CA GLY A 152 -6.26 -18.64 -0.45
C GLY A 152 -5.59 -18.12 0.81
N PHE A 153 -4.34 -17.63 0.71
CA PHE A 153 -3.67 -16.95 1.81
C PHE A 153 -4.49 -15.77 2.35
N GLY A 154 -5.01 -14.91 1.47
CA GLY A 154 -5.83 -13.78 1.90
C GLY A 154 -7.10 -14.20 2.62
N ILE A 155 -7.77 -15.25 2.16
CA ILE A 155 -8.95 -15.84 2.83
C ILE A 155 -8.57 -16.35 4.23
N ILE A 156 -7.45 -17.04 4.36
CA ILE A 156 -6.98 -17.57 5.65
C ILE A 156 -6.78 -16.42 6.65
N ILE A 157 -6.07 -15.36 6.26
CA ILE A 157 -5.87 -14.19 7.11
C ILE A 157 -7.21 -13.53 7.47
N TYR A 158 -8.08 -13.29 6.49
CA TYR A 158 -9.41 -12.72 6.73
C TYR A 158 -10.21 -13.54 7.75
N ARG A 159 -10.20 -14.87 7.64
CA ARG A 159 -10.93 -15.75 8.57
C ARG A 159 -10.32 -15.79 9.96
N ILE A 160 -8.99 -15.74 10.08
CA ILE A 160 -8.30 -15.65 11.37
C ILE A 160 -8.67 -14.34 12.08
N LEU A 161 -8.67 -13.22 11.36
CA LEU A 161 -9.03 -11.91 11.90
C LEU A 161 -10.50 -11.86 12.35
N LEU A 162 -11.41 -12.37 11.52
CA LEU A 162 -12.84 -12.40 11.81
C LEU A 162 -13.18 -13.34 12.99
N GLY A 163 -12.49 -14.48 13.09
CA GLY A 163 -12.82 -15.56 14.04
C GLY A 163 -12.16 -15.46 15.41
N THR A 164 -11.14 -14.62 15.57
CA THR A 164 -10.36 -14.56 16.83
C THR A 164 -10.72 -13.31 17.63
N SER A 165 -11.17 -13.50 18.87
CA SER A 165 -11.50 -12.41 19.79
C SER A 165 -10.32 -11.49 20.11
N PHE A 166 -9.09 -12.02 20.06
CA PHE A 166 -7.86 -11.25 20.25
C PHE A 166 -7.69 -10.10 19.23
N PHE A 167 -8.22 -10.26 18.01
CA PHE A 167 -8.20 -9.22 16.97
C PHE A 167 -9.48 -8.37 16.95
N GLY A 168 -10.33 -8.48 17.98
CA GLY A 168 -11.64 -7.80 18.02
C GLY A 168 -12.71 -8.44 17.13
N ALA A 169 -12.46 -9.65 16.61
CA ALA A 169 -13.40 -10.41 15.78
C ALA A 169 -14.02 -9.57 14.65
N ALA A 170 -15.36 -9.58 14.50
CA ALA A 170 -16.05 -8.84 13.45
C ALA A 170 -15.98 -7.31 13.62
N ASP A 171 -15.84 -6.81 14.84
CA ASP A 171 -15.79 -5.39 15.15
C ASP A 171 -14.41 -4.78 14.83
N GLY A 172 -13.37 -5.61 14.87
CA GLY A 172 -11.99 -5.19 14.66
C GLY A 172 -11.40 -4.46 15.88
N LEU A 173 -10.31 -3.74 15.64
CA LEU A 173 -9.61 -2.98 16.69
C LEU A 173 -9.93 -1.49 16.56
N SER A 174 -10.33 -0.87 17.67
CA SER A 174 -10.59 0.56 17.80
C SER A 174 -9.65 1.21 18.83
N ASP A 175 -9.72 2.53 18.97
CA ASP A 175 -8.92 3.31 19.94
C ASP A 175 -7.41 3.20 19.67
N ILE A 176 -7.05 3.11 18.39
CA ILE A 176 -5.66 3.02 17.97
C ILE A 176 -5.05 4.42 18.01
N PRO A 177 -3.93 4.61 18.72
CA PRO A 177 -3.41 5.93 18.95
C PRO A 177 -2.73 6.55 17.74
N ALA A 178 -2.61 7.88 17.76
CA ALA A 178 -1.78 8.61 16.80
C ALA A 178 -0.31 8.16 16.82
N PHE A 179 0.29 8.02 15.64
CA PHE A 179 1.71 7.71 15.47
C PHE A 179 2.55 8.98 15.41
N ARG A 180 3.37 9.22 16.44
CA ARG A 180 4.30 10.35 16.51
C ARG A 180 5.64 9.97 15.88
N ILE A 181 5.94 10.52 14.71
CA ILE A 181 7.20 10.28 13.99
C ILE A 181 8.29 11.24 14.50
N LEU A 182 7.95 12.53 14.56
CA LEU A 182 8.80 13.59 15.10
C LEU A 182 7.95 14.44 16.06
N PRO A 183 8.54 15.29 16.92
CA PRO A 183 7.78 16.15 17.83
C PRO A 183 6.71 17.01 17.12
N VAL A 184 6.93 17.32 15.84
CA VAL A 184 6.04 18.14 14.99
C VAL A 184 5.21 17.30 13.99
N LEU A 185 5.66 16.08 13.63
CA LEU A 185 4.95 15.22 12.67
C LEU A 185 4.31 14.04 13.40
N SER A 186 2.98 14.02 13.36
CA SER A 186 2.20 12.88 13.84
C SER A 186 1.12 12.50 12.83
N VAL A 187 0.93 11.20 12.63
CA VAL A 187 -0.25 10.64 11.99
C VAL A 187 -1.32 10.54 13.06
N SER A 188 -2.31 11.42 13.03
CA SER A 188 -3.41 11.44 14.01
C SER A 188 -4.76 11.41 13.30
N SER A 189 -5.78 10.91 13.98
CA SER A 189 -7.18 11.02 13.58
C SER A 189 -7.76 12.44 13.76
N ASP A 190 -7.01 13.35 14.39
CA ASP A 190 -7.47 14.70 14.68
C ASP A 190 -7.64 15.55 13.42
N PHE A 191 -8.72 16.36 13.39
CA PHE A 191 -8.99 17.25 12.27
C PHE A 191 -7.95 18.35 12.08
N SER A 192 -7.30 18.79 13.16
CA SER A 192 -6.20 19.77 13.09
C SER A 192 -4.98 19.23 12.32
N ALA A 193 -4.78 17.91 12.33
CA ALA A 193 -3.66 17.27 11.65
C ALA A 193 -3.94 16.93 10.17
N ARG A 194 -5.11 17.28 9.60
CA ARG A 194 -5.51 16.92 8.23
C ARG A 194 -4.46 17.28 7.17
N VAL A 195 -3.96 18.52 7.20
CA VAL A 195 -2.95 19.00 6.24
C VAL A 195 -1.62 18.28 6.43
N THR A 196 -1.19 18.10 7.68
CA THR A 196 0.05 17.38 8.01
C THR A 196 -0.01 15.92 7.56
N ASN A 197 -1.14 15.25 7.80
CA ASN A 197 -1.38 13.87 7.38
C ASN A 197 -1.35 13.73 5.85
N TYR A 198 -1.96 14.68 5.13
CA TYR A 198 -1.94 14.71 3.67
C TYR A 198 -0.50 14.77 3.13
N TYR A 199 0.30 15.72 3.63
CA TYR A 199 1.69 15.85 3.21
C TYR A 199 2.53 14.62 3.55
N LEU A 200 2.30 14.03 4.72
CA LEU A 200 3.01 12.83 5.14
C LEU A 200 2.67 11.62 4.26
N ALA A 201 1.39 11.41 3.94
CA ALA A 201 0.96 10.32 3.06
C ALA A 201 1.58 10.44 1.67
N PHE A 202 1.51 11.62 1.06
CA PHE A 202 2.09 11.85 -0.25
C PHE A 202 3.62 11.86 -0.24
N ALA A 203 4.27 12.29 0.86
CA ALA A 203 5.71 12.13 1.02
C ALA A 203 6.11 10.65 1.01
N CYS A 204 5.37 9.78 1.71
CA CYS A 204 5.58 8.33 1.67
C CYS A 204 5.41 7.76 0.26
N VAL A 205 4.36 8.17 -0.47
CA VAL A 205 4.13 7.78 -1.87
C VAL A 205 5.30 8.23 -2.77
N LEU A 206 5.76 9.48 -2.61
CA LEU A 206 6.83 10.05 -3.41
C LEU A 206 8.16 9.33 -3.13
N ILE A 207 8.48 9.08 -1.86
CA ILE A 207 9.64 8.27 -1.46
C ILE A 207 9.56 6.88 -2.11
N LEU A 208 8.40 6.23 -2.04
CA LEU A 208 8.20 4.90 -2.63
C LEU A 208 8.39 4.92 -4.15
N LEU A 209 7.85 5.92 -4.84
CA LEU A 209 8.05 6.10 -6.28
C LEU A 209 9.52 6.30 -6.64
N ILE A 210 10.28 7.09 -5.86
CA ILE A 210 11.72 7.29 -6.08
C ILE A 210 12.46 5.97 -5.89
N LEU A 211 12.16 5.23 -4.81
CA LEU A 211 12.77 3.94 -4.51
C LEU A 211 12.50 2.94 -5.65
N PHE A 212 11.25 2.84 -6.10
CA PHE A 212 10.88 1.93 -7.19
C PHE A 212 11.48 2.35 -8.52
N SER A 213 11.52 3.65 -8.83
CA SER A 213 12.21 4.14 -10.01
C SER A 213 13.69 3.77 -10.00
N ASN A 214 14.37 3.94 -8.86
CA ASN A 214 15.77 3.53 -8.72
C ASN A 214 15.94 2.00 -8.79
N LEU A 215 15.02 1.23 -8.21
CA LEU A 215 15.01 -0.23 -8.25
C LEU A 215 14.88 -0.76 -9.68
N LEU A 216 14.00 -0.16 -10.49
CA LEU A 216 13.78 -0.53 -11.89
C LEU A 216 14.97 -0.20 -12.80
N HIS A 217 15.74 0.84 -12.47
CA HIS A 217 16.99 1.18 -13.18
C HIS A 217 18.21 0.38 -12.67
N SER A 218 18.07 -0.38 -11.59
CA SER A 218 19.15 -1.19 -11.00
C SER A 218 19.39 -2.50 -11.77
N ARG A 219 20.39 -3.28 -11.33
CA ARG A 219 20.64 -4.64 -11.84
C ARG A 219 19.42 -5.54 -11.67
N MET A 220 18.74 -5.44 -10.53
CA MET A 220 17.54 -6.23 -10.23
C MET A 220 16.40 -5.86 -11.18
N GLY A 221 16.21 -4.58 -11.48
CA GLY A 221 15.21 -4.13 -12.46
C GLY A 221 15.43 -4.70 -13.86
N ARG A 222 16.69 -4.79 -14.31
CA ARG A 222 17.03 -5.44 -15.59
C ARG A 222 16.76 -6.95 -15.58
N ALA A 223 17.07 -7.61 -14.47
CA ALA A 223 16.77 -9.04 -14.30
C ALA A 223 15.26 -9.28 -14.35
N LEU A 224 14.46 -8.49 -13.63
CA LEU A 224 13.00 -8.56 -13.65
C LEU A 224 12.44 -8.35 -15.06
N LYS A 225 12.93 -7.36 -15.79
CA LYS A 225 12.50 -7.13 -17.18
C LYS A 225 12.81 -8.32 -18.10
N ALA A 226 13.95 -9.00 -17.89
CA ALA A 226 14.25 -10.23 -18.62
C ALA A 226 13.29 -11.37 -18.24
N ILE A 227 13.02 -11.53 -16.94
CA ILE A 227 12.06 -12.52 -16.41
C ILE A 227 10.66 -12.30 -16.98
N HIS A 228 10.20 -11.05 -17.07
CA HIS A 228 8.88 -10.71 -17.61
C HIS A 228 8.73 -11.09 -19.09
N ASN A 229 9.78 -10.89 -19.89
CA ASN A 229 9.75 -11.21 -21.32
C ASN A 229 9.75 -12.72 -21.56
N ASN A 230 10.71 -13.43 -20.96
CA ASN A 230 10.78 -14.88 -21.02
C ASN A 230 11.57 -15.43 -19.84
N GLU A 231 10.87 -16.08 -18.91
CA GLU A 231 11.45 -16.64 -17.70
C GLU A 231 12.47 -17.74 -17.98
N GLU A 232 12.22 -18.61 -18.98
CA GLU A 232 13.12 -19.71 -19.33
C GLU A 232 14.41 -19.17 -19.92
N ALA A 233 14.32 -18.20 -20.83
CA ALA A 233 15.51 -17.55 -21.40
C ALA A 233 16.33 -16.77 -20.36
N ALA A 234 15.65 -16.12 -19.40
CA ALA A 234 16.32 -15.44 -18.29
C ALA A 234 17.09 -16.44 -17.41
N SER A 235 16.47 -17.58 -17.10
CA SER A 235 17.12 -18.65 -16.31
C SER A 235 18.34 -19.26 -17.04
N ALA A 236 18.23 -19.48 -18.35
CA ALA A 236 19.34 -19.97 -19.18
C ALA A 236 20.50 -18.96 -19.26
N SER A 237 20.22 -17.67 -19.10
CA SER A 237 21.22 -16.59 -19.04
C SER A 237 21.85 -16.41 -17.64
N GLY A 238 21.62 -17.33 -16.70
CA GLY A 238 22.20 -17.29 -15.35
C GLY A 238 21.45 -16.42 -14.34
N ILE A 239 20.25 -15.94 -14.66
CA ILE A 239 19.41 -15.16 -13.72
C ILE A 239 18.65 -16.12 -12.80
N ASN A 240 18.75 -15.93 -11.49
CA ASN A 240 17.97 -16.71 -10.53
C ASN A 240 16.54 -16.16 -10.43
N THR A 241 15.66 -16.64 -11.31
CA THR A 241 14.28 -16.20 -11.44
C THR A 241 13.50 -16.31 -10.13
N ALA A 242 13.67 -17.41 -9.41
CA ALA A 242 12.96 -17.67 -8.15
C ALA A 242 13.35 -16.68 -7.05
N ARG A 243 14.66 -16.39 -6.90
CA ARG A 243 15.16 -15.43 -5.93
C ARG A 243 14.67 -14.01 -6.23
N ASP A 244 14.79 -13.58 -7.48
CA ASP A 244 14.41 -12.22 -7.87
C ASP A 244 12.90 -11.99 -7.73
N LYS A 245 12.08 -12.98 -8.11
CA LYS A 245 10.63 -12.96 -7.88
C LYS A 245 10.27 -12.91 -6.40
N LEU A 246 10.94 -13.70 -5.56
CA LEU A 246 10.72 -13.71 -4.11
C LEU A 246 11.07 -12.36 -3.48
N ILE A 247 12.21 -11.77 -3.83
CA ILE A 247 12.62 -10.46 -3.32
C ILE A 247 11.58 -9.38 -3.67
N VAL A 248 11.10 -9.35 -4.92
CA VAL A 248 10.07 -8.38 -5.33
C VAL A 248 8.74 -8.63 -4.64
N PHE A 249 8.35 -9.89 -4.46
CA PHE A 249 7.15 -10.26 -3.71
C PHE A 249 7.22 -9.75 -2.26
N VAL A 250 8.35 -9.96 -1.58
CA VAL A 250 8.60 -9.47 -0.22
C VAL A 250 8.55 -7.93 -0.17
N ILE A 251 9.26 -7.24 -1.07
CA ILE A 251 9.24 -5.76 -1.14
C ILE A 251 7.81 -5.26 -1.31
N SER A 252 7.03 -5.90 -2.18
CA SER A 252 5.65 -5.54 -2.41
C SER A 252 4.74 -5.82 -1.20
N ALA A 253 4.94 -6.93 -0.50
CA ALA A 253 4.21 -7.25 0.72
C ALA A 253 4.46 -6.18 1.80
N LEU A 254 5.74 -5.78 1.97
CA LEU A 254 6.11 -4.71 2.89
C LEU A 254 5.45 -3.37 2.54
N CYS A 255 5.30 -3.05 1.26
CA CYS A 255 4.58 -1.83 0.85
C CYS A 255 3.10 -1.87 1.23
N ALA A 256 2.45 -3.04 1.09
CA ALA A 256 1.09 -3.23 1.55
C ALA A 256 0.98 -3.08 3.07
N THR A 257 1.89 -3.70 3.82
CA THR A 257 1.97 -3.61 5.28
C THR A 257 2.18 -2.18 5.77
N LEU A 258 3.05 -1.40 5.13
CA LEU A 258 3.24 0.01 5.46
C LEU A 258 1.96 0.82 5.20
N GLY A 259 1.27 0.58 4.08
CA GLY A 259 -0.02 1.22 3.80
C GLY A 259 -1.05 0.93 4.90
N GLY A 260 -1.15 -0.32 5.34
CA GLY A 260 -2.06 -0.73 6.41
C GLY A 260 -1.69 -0.14 7.76
N PHE A 261 -0.41 -0.15 8.11
CA PHE A 261 0.11 0.44 9.34
C PHE A 261 -0.24 1.93 9.45
N PHE A 262 0.05 2.71 8.40
CA PHE A 262 -0.23 4.14 8.40
C PHE A 262 -1.73 4.46 8.34
N LEU A 263 -2.52 3.73 7.54
CA LEU A 263 -3.96 3.94 7.47
C LEU A 263 -4.63 3.66 8.82
N THR A 264 -4.18 2.64 9.54
CA THR A 264 -4.74 2.25 10.83
C THR A 264 -4.52 3.35 11.89
N HIS A 265 -3.31 3.94 11.94
CA HIS A 265 -3.03 5.09 12.79
C HIS A 265 -3.75 6.37 12.35
N TYR A 266 -4.03 6.51 11.05
CA TYR A 266 -4.77 7.66 10.53
C TYR A 266 -6.26 7.60 10.86
N THR A 267 -6.86 6.42 10.76
CA THR A 267 -8.30 6.20 11.01
C THR A 267 -8.61 5.88 12.47
N GLY A 268 -7.61 5.55 13.29
CA GLY A 268 -7.79 5.17 14.69
C GLY A 268 -8.47 3.82 14.89
N SER A 269 -8.66 3.04 13.82
CA SER A 269 -9.30 1.73 13.87
C SER A 269 -8.91 0.86 12.67
N ILE A 270 -9.10 -0.45 12.78
CA ILE A 270 -9.00 -1.39 11.66
C ILE A 270 -10.01 -2.51 11.80
N GLY A 271 -10.73 -2.80 10.70
CA GLY A 271 -11.70 -3.89 10.62
C GLY A 271 -11.23 -5.06 9.74
N PRO A 272 -11.83 -6.27 9.87
CA PRO A 272 -11.42 -7.44 9.09
C PRO A 272 -11.64 -7.27 7.59
N SER A 273 -12.57 -6.39 7.19
CA SER A 273 -12.84 -6.05 5.78
C SER A 273 -11.62 -5.53 5.02
N GLU A 274 -10.61 -5.01 5.72
CA GLU A 274 -9.33 -4.60 5.13
C GLU A 274 -8.55 -5.78 4.52
N ALA A 275 -8.76 -7.01 5.03
CA ALA A 275 -8.17 -8.24 4.50
C ALA A 275 -9.04 -8.90 3.40
N SER A 276 -10.14 -8.28 2.99
CA SER A 276 -11.09 -8.91 2.07
C SER A 276 -10.49 -9.15 0.69
N ILE A 277 -10.95 -10.23 0.05
CA ILE A 277 -10.55 -10.59 -1.31
C ILE A 277 -10.92 -9.48 -2.30
N MET A 278 -12.08 -8.85 -2.11
CA MET A 278 -12.56 -7.82 -3.03
C MET A 278 -11.60 -6.62 -3.09
N LYS A 279 -10.97 -6.26 -1.95
CA LYS A 279 -9.89 -5.26 -1.97
C LYS A 279 -8.67 -5.71 -2.77
N SER A 280 -8.23 -6.96 -2.62
CA SER A 280 -7.13 -7.49 -3.44
C SER A 280 -7.45 -7.47 -4.94
N VAL A 281 -8.68 -7.87 -5.31
CA VAL A 281 -9.15 -7.81 -6.70
C VAL A 281 -9.13 -6.38 -7.22
N ARG A 282 -9.59 -5.42 -6.40
CA ARG A 282 -9.53 -3.99 -6.72
C ARG A 282 -8.09 -3.54 -6.95
N TYR A 283 -7.13 -3.91 -6.11
CA TYR A 283 -5.72 -3.58 -6.32
C TYR A 283 -5.17 -4.14 -7.63
N VAL A 284 -5.41 -5.42 -7.93
CA VAL A 284 -4.99 -6.04 -9.21
C VAL A 284 -5.60 -5.29 -10.38
N ALA A 285 -6.88 -4.95 -10.30
CA ALA A 285 -7.58 -4.24 -11.36
C ALA A 285 -7.04 -2.81 -11.56
N ILE A 286 -6.74 -2.05 -10.49
CA ILE A 286 -6.08 -0.74 -10.61
C ILE A 286 -4.74 -0.88 -11.36
N VAL A 287 -3.91 -1.86 -11.00
CA VAL A 287 -2.61 -2.07 -11.64
C VAL A 287 -2.77 -2.47 -13.11
N ALA A 288 -3.73 -3.35 -13.41
CA ALA A 288 -3.99 -3.79 -14.77
C ALA A 288 -4.46 -2.62 -15.66
N ALA A 289 -5.43 -1.83 -15.20
CA ALA A 289 -5.95 -0.68 -15.93
C ALA A 289 -4.97 0.51 -15.99
N GLY A 290 -4.17 0.70 -14.95
CA GLY A 290 -3.14 1.75 -14.90
C GLY A 290 -1.97 1.50 -15.86
N GLY A 291 -1.87 0.28 -16.38
CA GLY A 291 -0.77 -0.22 -17.19
C GLY A 291 0.21 -0.99 -16.31
N MET A 292 0.28 -2.31 -16.50
CA MET A 292 1.00 -3.22 -15.61
C MET A 292 2.45 -2.80 -15.36
N ALA A 293 3.16 -2.29 -16.37
CA ALA A 293 4.55 -1.83 -16.27
C ALA A 293 4.70 -0.29 -16.19
N SER A 294 3.70 0.42 -15.65
CA SER A 294 3.70 1.88 -15.47
C SER A 294 3.40 2.28 -14.04
N LEU A 295 4.44 2.69 -13.30
CA LEU A 295 4.30 3.19 -11.92
C LEU A 295 3.40 4.43 -11.85
N TRP A 296 3.58 5.38 -12.76
CA TRP A 296 2.80 6.63 -12.78
C TRP A 296 1.35 6.42 -13.18
N GLY A 297 1.10 5.59 -14.20
CA GLY A 297 -0.26 5.30 -14.65
C GLY A 297 -1.06 4.59 -13.58
N THR A 298 -0.43 3.63 -12.91
CA THR A 298 -0.99 2.92 -11.76
C THR A 298 -1.28 3.85 -10.58
N LEU A 299 -0.35 4.75 -10.25
CA LEU A 299 -0.55 5.71 -9.16
C LEU A 299 -1.72 6.65 -9.44
N ILE A 300 -1.74 7.30 -10.61
CA ILE A 300 -2.77 8.29 -10.95
C ILE A 300 -4.14 7.62 -10.99
N LEU A 301 -4.25 6.47 -11.65
CA LEU A 301 -5.51 5.74 -11.71
C LEU A 301 -5.94 5.27 -10.32
N GLY A 302 -5.01 4.77 -9.51
CA GLY A 302 -5.29 4.34 -8.13
C GLY A 302 -5.76 5.49 -7.25
N LEU A 303 -5.15 6.67 -7.36
CA LEU A 303 -5.60 7.86 -6.63
C LEU A 303 -7.01 8.26 -7.05
N ILE A 304 -7.28 8.33 -8.35
CA ILE A 304 -8.61 8.72 -8.88
C ILE A 304 -9.68 7.72 -8.43
N LEU A 305 -9.48 6.42 -8.67
CA LEU A 305 -10.51 5.43 -8.38
C LEU A 305 -10.74 5.22 -6.88
N ASN A 306 -9.68 5.25 -6.07
CA ASN A 306 -9.85 5.19 -4.61
C ASN A 306 -10.53 6.45 -4.08
N PHE A 307 -10.21 7.63 -4.61
CA PHE A 307 -10.88 8.88 -4.22
C PHE A 307 -12.38 8.85 -4.56
N LEU A 308 -12.74 8.40 -5.78
CA LEU A 308 -14.15 8.27 -6.19
C LEU A 308 -14.91 7.27 -5.31
N SER A 309 -14.32 6.10 -5.03
CA SER A 309 -14.95 5.07 -4.19
C SER A 309 -15.11 5.55 -2.74
N LEU A 310 -14.08 6.19 -2.17
CA LEU A 310 -14.16 6.74 -0.81
C LEU A 310 -15.19 7.87 -0.68
N ARG A 311 -15.54 8.54 -1.77
CA ARG A 311 -16.60 9.55 -1.77
C ARG A 311 -18.00 8.91 -1.75
N GLY A 312 -18.11 7.61 -2.06
CA GLY A 312 -19.36 6.87 -2.14
C GLY A 312 -20.22 7.32 -3.32
N VAL A 313 -19.60 7.81 -4.40
CA VAL A 313 -20.31 8.31 -5.59
C VAL A 313 -21.25 7.25 -6.17
N PHE A 314 -20.89 5.97 -6.06
CA PHE A 314 -21.67 4.85 -6.62
C PHE A 314 -22.37 4.01 -5.54
N GLY A 315 -22.24 4.37 -4.26
CA GLY A 315 -22.92 3.71 -3.14
C GLY A 315 -22.67 2.20 -3.08
N SER A 316 -23.74 1.40 -3.11
CA SER A 316 -23.68 -0.07 -3.11
C SER A 316 -23.16 -0.67 -4.42
N TYR A 317 -23.13 0.11 -5.51
CA TYR A 317 -22.68 -0.33 -6.83
C TYR A 317 -21.20 -0.03 -7.10
N ASP A 318 -20.46 0.44 -6.09
CA ASP A 318 -19.03 0.78 -6.18
C ASP A 318 -18.20 -0.32 -6.88
N ASP A 319 -18.34 -1.58 -6.48
CA ASP A 319 -17.57 -2.69 -7.08
C ASP A 319 -18.01 -3.00 -8.53
N ALA A 320 -19.30 -2.84 -8.84
CA ALA A 320 -19.82 -3.06 -10.19
C ALA A 320 -19.33 -1.98 -11.16
N VAL A 321 -19.39 -0.71 -10.75
CA VAL A 321 -18.87 0.42 -11.54
C VAL A 321 -17.37 0.29 -11.72
N PHE A 322 -16.65 -0.10 -10.66
CA PHE A 322 -15.22 -0.35 -10.74
C PHE A 322 -14.88 -1.44 -11.78
N GLY A 323 -15.63 -2.55 -11.77
CA GLY A 323 -15.51 -3.61 -12.77
C GLY A 323 -15.81 -3.13 -14.20
N ALA A 324 -16.84 -2.30 -14.39
CA ALA A 324 -17.18 -1.74 -15.69
C ALA A 324 -16.08 -0.81 -16.23
N ILE A 325 -15.54 0.07 -15.39
CA ILE A 325 -14.41 0.96 -15.74
C ILE A 325 -13.19 0.12 -16.14
N LEU A 326 -12.90 -0.95 -15.39
CA LEU A 326 -11.82 -1.88 -15.70
C LEU A 326 -11.99 -2.52 -17.09
N VAL A 327 -13.18 -3.08 -17.37
CA VAL A 327 -13.48 -3.71 -18.66
C VAL A 327 -13.35 -2.71 -19.81
N MET A 328 -13.87 -1.49 -19.62
CA MET A 328 -13.72 -0.41 -20.61
C MET A 328 -12.26 -0.07 -20.87
N ILE A 329 -11.45 0.10 -19.82
CA ILE A 329 -10.02 0.40 -19.98
C ILE A 329 -9.29 -0.76 -20.65
N MET A 330 -9.59 -2.01 -20.30
CA MET A 330 -8.99 -3.19 -20.95
C MET A 330 -9.38 -3.30 -22.43
N LEU A 331 -10.61 -2.93 -22.80
CA LEU A 331 -11.09 -2.97 -24.18
C LEU A 331 -10.47 -1.86 -25.05
N PHE A 332 -10.40 -0.63 -24.54
CA PHE A 332 -10.01 0.56 -25.32
C PHE A 332 -8.55 0.98 -25.13
N ALA A 333 -7.93 0.65 -24.00
CA ALA A 333 -6.56 1.02 -23.65
C ALA A 333 -5.80 -0.14 -22.98
N PRO A 334 -5.57 -1.27 -23.69
CA PRO A 334 -4.97 -2.49 -23.12
C PRO A 334 -3.52 -2.31 -22.63
N GLU A 335 -2.81 -1.26 -23.05
CA GLU A 335 -1.47 -0.92 -22.55
C GLU A 335 -1.49 0.05 -21.35
N GLY A 336 -2.68 0.36 -20.84
CA GLY A 336 -2.91 1.32 -19.76
C GLY A 336 -3.19 2.74 -20.25
N LEU A 337 -3.93 3.51 -19.43
CA LEU A 337 -4.42 4.84 -19.77
C LEU A 337 -3.30 5.87 -20.06
N PHE A 338 -2.12 5.67 -19.47
CA PHE A 338 -1.01 6.64 -19.47
C PHE A 338 0.24 6.14 -20.22
N ASN A 339 0.11 5.25 -21.20
CA ASN A 339 1.26 4.86 -22.01
C ASN A 339 1.70 6.02 -22.94
N ILE A 340 2.68 6.80 -22.46
CA ILE A 340 3.27 7.98 -23.12
C ILE A 340 3.80 7.67 -24.54
N GLY A 341 4.09 6.40 -24.85
CA GLY A 341 4.50 5.95 -26.18
C GLY A 341 3.46 6.24 -27.27
N LYS A 342 2.17 6.01 -26.99
CA LYS A 342 1.08 6.30 -27.94
C LYS A 342 0.78 7.79 -28.04
N LEU A 343 0.85 8.54 -26.93
CA LEU A 343 0.62 9.99 -26.94
C LEU A 343 1.68 10.71 -27.80
N LYS A 344 2.95 10.31 -27.71
CA LYS A 344 4.00 10.78 -28.62
C LYS A 344 3.76 10.40 -30.08
N SER A 345 3.20 9.22 -30.36
CA SER A 345 2.88 8.81 -31.73
C SER A 345 1.70 9.59 -32.34
N LEU A 346 0.73 9.99 -31.51
CA LEU A 346 -0.38 10.86 -31.92
C LEU A 346 0.12 12.28 -32.23
N PHE A 347 0.97 12.85 -31.37
CA PHE A 347 1.57 14.17 -31.60
C PHE A 347 2.63 14.18 -32.71
N ARG A 348 3.23 13.04 -33.07
CA ARG A 348 4.14 12.94 -34.22
C ARG A 348 3.39 12.83 -35.56
N LYS A 349 2.11 12.45 -35.55
CA LYS A 349 1.28 12.42 -36.77
C LYS A 349 0.76 13.80 -37.18
N THR A 350 0.79 14.81 -36.30
CA THR A 350 0.34 16.18 -36.61
C THR A 350 1.47 17.10 -37.10
N HIS A 351 2.73 16.66 -37.08
CA HIS A 351 3.86 17.38 -37.69
C HIS A 351 4.62 16.41 -38.61
N GLY A 352 3.98 16.03 -39.72
CA GLY A 352 4.71 15.53 -40.89
C GLY A 352 5.35 16.72 -41.61
N PRO A 353 6.60 16.60 -42.11
CA PRO A 353 7.21 17.66 -42.91
C PRO A 353 6.41 17.83 -44.21
N ALA A 354 6.05 19.08 -44.50
CA ALA A 354 5.58 19.50 -45.82
C ALA A 354 6.72 19.45 -46.85
#